data_AF-L2FQF8-F1
#
_entry.id   AF-L2FQF8-F1
#
_cell.length_a   1.000
_cell.length_b   1.000
_cell.length_c   1.000
_cell.angle_alpha   90.00
_cell.angle_beta   90.00
_cell.angle_gamma   90.00
#
_symmetry.space_group_name_H-M   'P 1'
#
loop_
_entity.id
_entity.type
_entity.pdbx_description
1 polymer ?
#
loop_
_entity_poly.entity_id
_entity_poly.type
_entity_poly.pdbx_seq_one_letter_code
_entity_poly.pdbx_strand_id
1 'polypeptide(L)'
;MQLSSYLVSAIMAATAVASPTPTATTWCDSFGSLATGAYTVYHNNWGAAQATSGSQCTTFNSLSSGSVSWSTSWTWAGGQGQVKSYSNVALEKVNKQLSAIKSIPSKWTWSYTGSNLVADIASPKIAGTTWSLFSGPNGDTTVFSFVAPSNIASFNGDLKGFFDYLVSSQGVANTNVVTSLQAGTEPFSGTNAVFKTSAISISVS
;
A
#
# COMPACT_ATOMS: atom_id res chain seq x y z
N MET A 1 -12.06 -68.56 -2.11
CA MET A 1 -11.43 -67.54 -2.98
C MET A 1 -11.36 -66.24 -2.20
N GLN A 2 -10.16 -65.84 -1.77
CA GLN A 2 -9.94 -64.62 -1.00
C GLN A 2 -9.60 -63.50 -2.01
N LEU A 3 -10.49 -62.52 -2.16
CA LEU A 3 -10.28 -61.37 -3.05
C LEU A 3 -9.44 -60.32 -2.33
N SER A 4 -8.15 -60.26 -2.65
CA SER A 4 -7.28 -59.15 -2.24
C SER A 4 -7.60 -57.92 -3.10
N SER A 5 -8.20 -56.89 -2.50
CA SER A 5 -8.36 -55.57 -3.14
C SER A 5 -7.08 -54.77 -2.99
N TYR A 6 -6.46 -54.41 -4.12
CA TYR A 6 -5.35 -53.47 -4.16
C TYR A 6 -5.89 -52.07 -4.48
N LEU A 7 -5.72 -51.12 -3.54
CA LEU A 7 -5.98 -49.70 -3.77
C LEU A 7 -4.77 -49.11 -4.50
N VAL A 8 -4.95 -48.77 -5.77
CA VAL A 8 -3.99 -47.97 -6.54
C VAL A 8 -4.23 -46.50 -6.21
N SER A 9 -3.34 -45.89 -5.42
CA SER A 9 -3.33 -44.44 -5.19
C SER A 9 -2.75 -43.74 -6.42
N ALA A 10 -3.59 -43.09 -7.22
CA ALA A 10 -3.15 -42.24 -8.31
C ALA A 10 -2.72 -40.88 -7.76
N ILE A 11 -1.40 -40.64 -7.70
CA ILE A 11 -0.85 -39.32 -7.41
C ILE A 11 -1.08 -38.46 -8.67
N MET A 12 -2.13 -37.63 -8.66
CA MET A 12 -2.27 -36.54 -9.63
C MET A 12 -1.16 -35.51 -9.34
N ALA A 13 -0.10 -35.53 -10.15
CA ALA A 13 0.84 -34.43 -10.20
C ALA A 13 0.13 -33.22 -10.84
N ALA A 14 -0.35 -32.29 -10.02
CA ALA A 14 -0.82 -31.00 -10.49
C ALA A 14 0.38 -30.24 -11.06
N THR A 15 0.48 -30.16 -12.38
CA THR A 15 1.43 -29.27 -13.03
C THR A 15 1.00 -27.83 -12.73
N ALA A 16 1.80 -27.13 -11.92
CA ALA A 16 1.61 -25.71 -11.70
C ALA A 16 1.86 -24.98 -13.04
N VAL A 17 0.79 -24.59 -13.72
CA VAL A 17 0.88 -23.67 -14.85
C VAL A 17 1.33 -22.31 -14.32
N ALA A 18 2.55 -21.90 -14.66
CA ALA A 18 3.00 -20.55 -14.35
C ALA A 18 2.10 -19.57 -15.11
N SER A 19 1.28 -18.79 -14.39
CA SER A 19 0.54 -17.69 -15.00
C SER A 19 1.56 -16.67 -15.54
N PRO A 20 1.44 -16.23 -16.80
CA PRO A 20 2.36 -15.25 -17.35
C PRO A 20 2.33 -13.98 -16.51
N THR A 21 3.50 -13.47 -16.15
CA THR A 21 3.60 -12.17 -15.48
C THR A 21 2.93 -11.12 -16.36
N PRO A 22 2.02 -10.29 -15.81
CA PRO A 22 1.35 -9.26 -16.60
C PRO A 22 2.35 -8.34 -17.29
N THR A 23 2.04 -7.94 -18.53
CA THR A 23 2.74 -6.86 -19.21
C THR A 23 2.35 -5.50 -18.63
N ALA A 24 3.09 -4.45 -18.98
CA ALA A 24 2.75 -3.10 -18.56
C ALA A 24 1.31 -2.77 -18.95
N THR A 25 0.52 -2.29 -17.98
CA THR A 25 -0.94 -2.08 -18.13
C THR A 25 -1.29 -0.71 -17.57
N THR A 26 -2.09 0.06 -18.31
CA THR A 26 -2.51 1.42 -17.92
C THR A 26 -4.03 1.52 -17.80
N TRP A 27 -4.49 2.16 -16.73
CA TRP A 27 -5.90 2.50 -16.49
C TRP A 27 -6.03 4.01 -16.40
N CYS A 28 -7.07 4.55 -17.04
CA CYS A 28 -7.50 5.94 -16.90
C CYS A 28 -9.01 6.02 -16.60
N ASP A 29 -9.62 4.89 -16.24
CA ASP A 29 -11.02 4.81 -15.82
C ASP A 29 -11.15 5.24 -14.34
N SER A 30 -12.17 4.81 -13.61
CA SER A 30 -12.28 5.16 -12.18
C SER A 30 -11.60 4.13 -11.25
N PHE A 31 -11.64 2.84 -11.58
CA PHE A 31 -11.38 1.76 -10.61
C PHE A 31 -10.61 0.56 -11.18
N GLY A 32 -9.88 0.76 -12.27
CA GLY A 32 -8.99 -0.24 -12.85
C GLY A 32 -8.01 -0.81 -11.84
N SER A 33 -7.74 -2.10 -11.94
CA SER A 33 -6.84 -2.80 -11.04
C SER A 33 -6.19 -4.03 -11.69
N LEU A 34 -5.11 -4.52 -11.07
CA LEU A 34 -4.39 -5.72 -11.48
C LEU A 34 -3.81 -6.45 -10.28
N ALA A 35 -4.19 -7.72 -10.12
CA ALA A 35 -3.50 -8.64 -9.22
C ALA A 35 -2.19 -9.11 -9.87
N THR A 36 -1.07 -9.00 -9.15
CA THR A 36 0.26 -9.40 -9.63
C THR A 36 1.16 -9.82 -8.47
N GLY A 37 1.69 -11.04 -8.53
CA GLY A 37 2.44 -11.62 -7.40
C GLY A 37 1.58 -11.66 -6.13
N ALA A 38 2.09 -11.08 -5.04
CA ALA A 38 1.36 -10.96 -3.77
C ALA A 38 0.50 -9.68 -3.68
N TYR A 39 0.52 -8.82 -4.70
CA TYR A 39 -0.07 -7.48 -4.63
C TYR A 39 -1.28 -7.32 -5.53
N THR A 40 -2.06 -6.29 -5.25
CA THR A 40 -3.00 -5.68 -6.21
C THR A 40 -2.59 -4.22 -6.44
N VAL A 41 -2.48 -3.80 -7.70
CA VAL A 41 -2.26 -2.40 -8.07
C VAL A 41 -3.62 -1.79 -8.38
N TYR A 42 -3.94 -0.67 -7.77
CA TYR A 42 -5.22 0.03 -7.93
C TYR A 42 -5.03 1.43 -8.52
N HIS A 43 -5.94 1.79 -9.42
CA HIS A 43 -6.09 3.16 -9.90
C HIS A 43 -6.88 4.04 -8.92
N ASN A 44 -8.09 3.60 -8.53
CA ASN A 44 -8.87 4.10 -7.40
C ASN A 44 -9.09 5.64 -7.33
N ASN A 45 -9.82 6.18 -8.29
CA ASN A 45 -10.26 7.59 -8.32
C ASN A 45 -11.56 7.82 -7.52
N TRP A 46 -11.63 7.31 -6.30
CA TRP A 46 -12.84 7.35 -5.46
C TRP A 46 -13.35 8.78 -5.19
N GLY A 47 -12.46 9.76 -5.15
CA GLY A 47 -12.75 11.17 -4.84
C GLY A 47 -12.79 12.08 -6.08
N ALA A 48 -12.86 11.53 -7.28
CA ALA A 48 -12.82 12.35 -8.50
C ALA A 48 -14.00 13.33 -8.61
N ALA A 49 -15.16 12.97 -8.05
CA ALA A 49 -16.37 13.80 -8.09
C ALA A 49 -16.22 15.12 -7.29
N GLN A 50 -15.22 15.22 -6.42
CA GLN A 50 -14.92 16.39 -5.62
C GLN A 50 -14.09 17.41 -6.42
N ALA A 51 -13.50 17.00 -7.54
CA ALA A 51 -12.79 17.90 -8.45
C ALA A 51 -13.78 18.69 -9.31
N THR A 52 -13.43 19.93 -9.62
CA THR A 52 -14.16 20.69 -10.65
C THR A 52 -13.74 20.24 -12.05
N SER A 53 -12.51 19.75 -12.19
CA SER A 53 -11.99 19.16 -13.42
C SER A 53 -10.72 18.36 -13.14
N GLY A 54 -10.37 17.47 -14.05
CA GLY A 54 -9.13 16.71 -13.99
C GLY A 54 -9.27 15.29 -14.51
N SER A 55 -8.14 14.59 -14.52
CA SER A 55 -8.04 13.19 -14.87
C SER A 55 -6.77 12.59 -14.26
N GLN A 56 -6.73 11.26 -14.20
CA GLN A 56 -5.60 10.51 -13.73
C GLN A 56 -5.47 9.24 -14.56
N CYS A 57 -4.22 8.80 -14.78
CA CYS A 57 -3.91 7.50 -15.33
C CYS A 57 -2.88 6.80 -14.44
N THR A 58 -3.03 5.50 -14.24
CA THR A 58 -2.10 4.67 -13.45
C THR A 58 -1.58 3.54 -14.31
N THR A 59 -0.27 3.33 -14.28
CA THR A 59 0.42 2.30 -15.05
C THR A 59 1.16 1.36 -14.11
N PHE A 60 0.78 0.08 -14.14
CA PHE A 60 1.67 -0.98 -13.69
C PHE A 60 2.77 -1.17 -14.74
N ASN A 61 4.04 -1.14 -14.33
CA ASN A 61 5.17 -1.30 -15.25
C ASN A 61 5.67 -2.75 -15.25
N SER A 62 6.02 -3.28 -14.08
CA SER A 62 6.59 -4.63 -13.95
C SER A 62 6.57 -5.15 -12.51
N LEU A 63 6.68 -6.47 -12.39
CA LEU A 63 7.01 -7.17 -11.15
C LEU A 63 8.33 -7.89 -11.38
N SER A 64 9.36 -7.53 -10.61
CA SER A 64 10.68 -8.16 -10.69
C SER A 64 11.24 -8.38 -9.30
N SER A 65 11.74 -9.59 -9.03
CA SER A 65 12.31 -9.97 -7.73
C SER A 65 11.40 -9.63 -6.54
N GLY A 66 10.08 -9.84 -6.68
CA GLY A 66 9.09 -9.55 -5.63
C GLY A 66 8.79 -8.06 -5.41
N SER A 67 9.32 -7.18 -6.26
CA SER A 67 9.10 -5.72 -6.19
C SER A 67 8.27 -5.22 -7.37
N VAL A 68 7.25 -4.42 -7.08
CA VAL A 68 6.39 -3.77 -8.08
C VAL A 68 6.98 -2.42 -8.49
N SER A 69 7.06 -2.18 -9.80
CA SER A 69 7.31 -0.86 -10.40
C SER A 69 6.01 -0.33 -11.01
N TRP A 70 5.67 0.92 -10.72
CA TRP A 70 4.43 1.53 -11.20
C TRP A 70 4.55 3.07 -11.25
N SER A 71 3.60 3.71 -11.91
CA SER A 71 3.50 5.17 -11.92
C SER A 71 2.04 5.62 -12.04
N THR A 72 1.77 6.86 -11.64
CA THR A 72 0.52 7.54 -11.98
C THR A 72 0.81 8.96 -12.42
N SER A 73 0.11 9.41 -13.46
CA SER A 73 0.10 10.80 -13.91
C SER A 73 -1.28 11.39 -13.73
N TRP A 74 -1.36 12.65 -13.30
CA TRP A 74 -2.65 13.28 -13.02
C TRP A 74 -2.61 14.80 -13.14
N THR A 75 -3.80 15.34 -13.37
CA THR A 75 -4.14 16.76 -13.24
C THR A 75 -5.47 16.82 -12.50
N TRP A 76 -5.54 17.56 -11.40
CA TRP A 76 -6.76 17.76 -10.62
C TRP A 76 -6.92 19.22 -10.21
N ALA A 77 -8.13 19.75 -10.31
CA ALA A 77 -8.48 21.10 -9.88
C ALA A 77 -9.76 21.12 -9.04
N GLY A 78 -9.90 22.12 -8.16
CA GLY A 78 -11.07 22.28 -7.29
C GLY A 78 -11.12 21.29 -6.12
N GLY A 79 -12.17 21.39 -5.31
CA GLY A 79 -12.35 20.55 -4.12
C GLY A 79 -11.23 20.73 -3.09
N GLN A 80 -11.03 21.96 -2.61
CA GLN A 80 -9.96 22.28 -1.67
C GLN A 80 -10.05 21.39 -0.43
N GLY A 81 -8.92 20.77 -0.05
CA GLY A 81 -8.85 19.84 1.09
C GLY A 81 -9.52 18.48 0.85
N GLN A 82 -10.02 18.20 -0.35
CA GLN A 82 -10.61 16.90 -0.71
C GLN A 82 -9.60 16.08 -1.53
N VAL A 83 -9.30 14.87 -1.07
CA VAL A 83 -8.51 13.89 -1.83
C VAL A 83 -9.30 13.43 -3.05
N LYS A 84 -8.62 13.27 -4.20
CA LYS A 84 -9.27 12.86 -5.46
C LYS A 84 -9.12 11.38 -5.79
N SER A 85 -8.05 10.75 -5.31
CA SER A 85 -7.77 9.34 -5.57
C SER A 85 -6.85 8.76 -4.51
N TYR A 86 -6.73 7.44 -4.50
CA TYR A 86 -5.66 6.75 -3.81
C TYR A 86 -5.14 5.59 -4.67
N SER A 87 -4.42 5.95 -5.75
CA SER A 87 -3.68 4.95 -6.53
C SER A 87 -2.59 4.34 -5.65
N ASN A 88 -2.59 3.01 -5.55
CA ASN A 88 -1.73 2.32 -4.60
C ASN A 88 -1.38 0.89 -5.04
N VAL A 89 -0.35 0.34 -4.39
CA VAL A 89 -0.01 -1.09 -4.41
C VAL A 89 -0.36 -1.66 -3.05
N ALA A 90 -1.23 -2.67 -3.02
CA ALA A 90 -1.75 -3.28 -1.81
C ALA A 90 -1.25 -4.72 -1.64
N LEU A 91 -0.67 -5.01 -0.48
CA LEU A 91 -0.61 -6.37 0.05
C LEU A 91 -1.91 -6.64 0.82
N GLU A 92 -2.82 -7.34 0.17
CA GLU A 92 -4.15 -7.62 0.68
C GLU A 92 -4.19 -8.86 1.57
N LYS A 93 -5.26 -9.00 2.35
CA LYS A 93 -5.57 -10.20 3.13
C LYS A 93 -4.43 -10.64 4.05
N VAL A 94 -3.74 -9.68 4.68
CA VAL A 94 -2.69 -9.96 5.66
C VAL A 94 -3.25 -10.79 6.82
N ASN A 95 -4.41 -10.39 7.35
CA ASN A 95 -5.21 -11.12 8.35
C ASN A 95 -4.41 -11.72 9.51
N LYS A 96 -3.45 -10.96 10.04
CA LYS A 96 -2.64 -11.35 11.20
C LYS A 96 -2.85 -10.37 12.35
N GLN A 97 -2.99 -10.88 13.58
CA GLN A 97 -2.96 -10.05 14.78
C GLN A 97 -1.59 -9.38 14.92
N LEU A 98 -1.57 -8.16 15.45
CA LEU A 98 -0.32 -7.43 15.71
C LEU A 98 0.65 -8.22 16.59
N SER A 99 0.13 -8.95 17.57
CA SER A 99 0.89 -9.85 18.45
C SER A 99 1.57 -11.02 17.72
N ALA A 100 1.05 -11.44 16.57
CA ALA A 100 1.57 -12.56 15.78
C ALA A 100 2.56 -12.12 14.69
N ILE A 101 2.69 -10.82 14.43
CA ILE A 101 3.62 -10.27 13.44
C ILE A 101 4.96 -9.98 14.11
N LYS A 102 6.04 -10.55 13.56
CA LYS A 102 7.40 -10.30 14.03
C LYS A 102 8.05 -9.13 13.31
N SER A 103 7.80 -9.02 12.01
CA SER A 103 8.42 -8.01 11.15
C SER A 103 7.56 -7.74 9.93
N ILE A 104 7.58 -6.49 9.47
CA ILE A 104 6.99 -6.02 8.22
C ILE A 104 8.07 -5.25 7.44
N PRO A 105 9.08 -5.95 6.87
CA PRO A 105 10.09 -5.29 6.06
C PRO A 105 9.44 -4.62 4.85
N SER A 106 9.75 -3.35 4.64
CA SER A 106 9.25 -2.57 3.51
C SER A 106 10.38 -1.80 2.83
N LYS A 107 10.34 -1.77 1.50
CA LYS A 107 11.21 -0.92 0.68
C LYS A 107 10.34 -0.12 -0.26
N TRP A 108 10.50 1.20 -0.25
CA TRP A 108 9.73 2.11 -1.11
C TRP A 108 10.61 3.26 -1.60
N THR A 109 10.74 3.41 -2.92
CA THR A 109 11.43 4.55 -3.55
C THR A 109 10.43 5.40 -4.35
N TRP A 110 10.25 6.68 -3.99
CA TRP A 110 9.27 7.61 -4.56
C TRP A 110 9.75 9.08 -4.59
N SER A 111 8.98 10.02 -5.15
CA SER A 111 9.35 11.46 -5.19
C SER A 111 8.14 12.40 -5.08
N TYR A 112 8.24 13.51 -4.32
CA TYR A 112 7.24 14.60 -4.20
C TYR A 112 7.85 15.89 -3.60
N THR A 113 7.23 17.07 -3.70
CA THR A 113 7.74 18.36 -3.15
C THR A 113 6.68 19.11 -2.29
N GLY A 114 7.07 19.83 -1.21
CA GLY A 114 6.17 20.66 -0.36
C GLY A 114 6.73 21.05 1.04
N SER A 115 6.09 21.99 1.78
CA SER A 115 6.46 22.45 3.15
C SER A 115 5.25 22.84 4.03
N ASN A 116 5.45 22.94 5.37
CA ASN A 116 4.56 23.43 6.45
C ASN A 116 3.44 22.48 6.97
N LEU A 117 3.79 21.60 7.92
CA LEU A 117 2.83 20.81 8.71
C LEU A 117 2.92 21.21 10.19
N VAL A 118 1.79 21.47 10.84
CA VAL A 118 1.71 21.86 12.28
C VAL A 118 0.54 21.16 12.94
N ALA A 119 0.77 20.71 14.20
CA ALA A 119 -0.12 20.01 15.15
C ALA A 119 0.17 18.50 15.31
N ASP A 120 1.42 18.14 15.58
CA ASP A 120 1.73 16.80 16.05
C ASP A 120 1.28 16.58 17.50
N ILE A 121 0.85 15.36 17.80
CA ILE A 121 0.55 14.87 19.15
C ILE A 121 1.78 14.19 19.80
N ALA A 122 2.79 13.83 18.98
CA ALA A 122 4.06 13.27 19.42
C ALA A 122 5.12 13.30 18.29
N SER A 123 6.40 13.12 18.64
CA SER A 123 7.50 13.03 17.66
C SER A 123 8.37 11.75 17.79
N PRO A 124 7.84 10.54 17.50
CA PRO A 124 8.59 9.31 17.72
C PRO A 124 9.71 9.07 16.69
N LYS A 125 10.80 8.46 17.14
CA LYS A 125 11.89 7.98 16.27
C LYS A 125 11.68 6.51 15.91
N ILE A 126 11.32 6.24 14.66
CA ILE A 126 10.99 4.90 14.14
C ILE A 126 11.72 4.69 12.81
N ALA A 127 12.32 3.52 12.61
CA ALA A 127 13.07 3.16 11.39
C ALA A 127 14.09 4.24 10.96
N GLY A 128 14.79 4.84 11.94
CA GLY A 128 15.83 5.85 11.70
C GLY A 128 15.32 7.27 11.42
N THR A 129 14.01 7.49 11.36
CA THR A 129 13.40 8.81 11.09
C THR A 129 12.62 9.29 12.32
N THR A 130 12.71 10.58 12.64
CA THR A 130 11.83 11.23 13.63
C THR A 130 10.59 11.74 12.91
N TRP A 131 9.42 11.19 13.24
CA TRP A 131 8.15 11.49 12.58
C TRP A 131 7.35 12.49 13.39
N SER A 132 6.58 13.36 12.76
CA SER A 132 5.47 14.09 13.40
C SER A 132 4.23 13.19 13.36
N LEU A 133 3.72 12.79 14.51
CA LEU A 133 2.51 11.97 14.61
C LEU A 133 1.27 12.85 14.77
N PHE A 134 0.25 12.62 13.95
CA PHE A 134 -1.07 13.23 14.04
C PHE A 134 -2.12 12.15 14.34
N SER A 135 -3.24 12.53 14.95
CA SER A 135 -4.41 11.65 15.07
C SER A 135 -5.71 12.40 14.87
N GLY A 136 -6.72 11.68 14.36
CA GLY A 136 -8.07 12.24 14.17
C GLY A 136 -9.09 11.19 13.74
N PRO A 137 -10.38 11.46 13.92
CA PRO A 137 -11.44 10.56 13.46
C PRO A 137 -11.66 10.69 11.94
N ASN A 138 -11.97 9.57 11.29
CA ASN A 138 -12.53 9.49 9.94
C ASN A 138 -13.66 8.45 9.94
N GLY A 139 -14.91 8.92 10.01
CA GLY A 139 -16.05 8.06 10.34
C GLY A 139 -15.84 7.38 11.70
N ASP A 140 -16.10 6.08 11.77
CA ASP A 140 -15.93 5.25 12.98
C ASP A 140 -14.48 4.76 13.18
N THR A 141 -13.52 5.29 12.42
CA THR A 141 -12.10 4.91 12.49
C THR A 141 -11.25 6.03 13.08
N THR A 142 -10.33 5.69 13.97
CA THR A 142 -9.24 6.60 14.36
C THR A 142 -8.08 6.45 13.39
N VAL A 143 -7.68 7.55 12.76
CA VAL A 143 -6.53 7.61 11.86
C VAL A 143 -5.32 8.14 12.62
N PHE A 144 -4.21 7.42 12.53
CA PHE A 144 -2.90 7.87 12.99
C PHE A 144 -2.01 8.13 11.76
N SER A 145 -1.45 9.33 11.65
CA SER A 145 -0.62 9.73 10.51
C SER A 145 0.78 10.10 10.99
N PHE A 146 1.78 9.30 10.60
CA PHE A 146 3.18 9.59 10.84
C PHE A 146 3.74 10.33 9.63
N VAL A 147 4.14 11.59 9.80
CA VAL A 147 4.63 12.42 8.71
C VAL A 147 6.12 12.71 8.88
N ALA A 148 6.89 12.42 7.82
CA ALA A 148 8.32 12.67 7.82
C ALA A 148 8.62 14.19 7.86
N PRO A 149 9.74 14.61 8.46
CA PRO A 149 10.09 16.03 8.59
C PRO A 149 10.51 16.64 7.23
N SER A 150 10.84 15.79 6.26
CA SER A 150 11.15 16.14 4.88
C SER A 150 10.83 14.94 3.97
N ASN A 151 10.83 15.16 2.64
CA ASN A 151 10.58 14.08 1.69
C ASN A 151 11.68 13.00 1.78
N ILE A 152 11.26 11.74 1.98
CA ILE A 152 12.11 10.56 1.96
C ILE A 152 11.90 9.82 0.64
N ALA A 153 12.74 10.12 -0.34
CA ALA A 153 12.63 9.52 -1.66
C ALA A 153 12.98 8.02 -1.70
N SER A 154 13.64 7.49 -0.68
CA SER A 154 13.98 6.07 -0.58
C SER A 154 13.92 5.62 0.88
N PHE A 155 12.86 4.88 1.20
CA PHE A 155 12.63 4.27 2.50
C PHE A 155 12.96 2.77 2.45
N ASN A 156 13.69 2.31 3.47
CA ASN A 156 13.93 0.89 3.72
C ASN A 156 13.88 0.68 5.23
N GLY A 157 12.83 0.03 5.71
CA GLY A 157 12.57 -0.09 7.14
C GLY A 157 11.46 -1.08 7.46
N ASP A 158 11.40 -1.47 8.73
CA ASP A 158 10.37 -2.35 9.25
C ASP A 158 9.14 -1.54 9.69
N LEU A 159 8.01 -1.72 9.01
CA LEU A 159 6.76 -1.03 9.34
C LEU A 159 6.18 -1.48 10.68
N LYS A 160 6.61 -2.63 11.22
CA LYS A 160 6.18 -3.11 12.54
C LYS A 160 6.50 -2.11 13.66
N GLY A 161 7.57 -1.32 13.51
CA GLY A 161 7.93 -0.28 14.48
C GLY A 161 6.85 0.78 14.68
N PHE A 162 6.05 1.09 13.65
CA PHE A 162 4.92 2.02 13.78
C PHE A 162 3.78 1.42 14.60
N PHE A 163 3.44 0.17 14.35
CA PHE A 163 2.41 -0.53 15.13
C PHE A 163 2.85 -0.72 16.59
N ASP A 164 4.12 -1.06 16.84
CA ASP A 164 4.65 -1.20 18.20
C ASP A 164 4.58 0.13 18.97
N TYR A 165 4.84 1.25 18.31
CA TYR A 165 4.64 2.57 18.91
C TYR A 165 3.16 2.81 19.26
N LEU A 166 2.23 2.52 18.33
CA LEU A 166 0.81 2.70 18.59
C LEU A 166 0.29 1.82 19.74
N VAL A 167 0.76 0.57 19.83
CA VAL A 167 0.40 -0.36 20.91
C VAL A 167 0.92 0.14 22.26
N SER A 168 2.17 0.58 22.31
CA SER A 168 2.81 1.01 23.56
C SER A 168 2.39 2.41 24.03
N SER A 169 2.03 3.30 23.10
CA SER A 169 1.91 4.74 23.39
C SER A 169 0.56 5.35 23.03
N GLN A 170 -0.26 4.69 22.20
CA GLN A 170 -1.52 5.26 21.68
C GLN A 170 -2.75 4.38 21.95
N GLY A 171 -2.61 3.36 22.81
CA GLY A 171 -3.73 2.51 23.26
C GLY A 171 -4.28 1.55 22.21
N VAL A 172 -3.57 1.32 21.10
CA VAL A 172 -3.97 0.32 20.11
C VAL A 172 -3.79 -1.08 20.70
N ALA A 173 -4.84 -1.89 20.70
CA ALA A 173 -4.75 -3.25 21.23
C ALA A 173 -3.87 -4.12 20.33
N ASN A 174 -2.93 -4.87 20.92
CA ASN A 174 -2.09 -5.82 20.18
C ASN A 174 -2.87 -7.04 19.63
N THR A 175 -4.13 -7.19 20.01
CA THR A 175 -5.08 -8.16 19.44
C THR A 175 -5.73 -7.66 18.16
N ASN A 176 -5.56 -6.39 17.78
CA ASN A 176 -6.05 -5.86 16.51
C ASN A 176 -5.39 -6.59 15.34
N VAL A 177 -6.14 -6.73 14.25
CA VAL A 177 -5.74 -7.47 13.06
C VAL A 177 -5.30 -6.49 11.98
N VAL A 178 -4.10 -6.70 11.44
CA VAL A 178 -3.66 -6.05 10.20
C VAL A 178 -4.37 -6.75 9.04
N THR A 179 -5.23 -6.02 8.35
CA THR A 179 -6.05 -6.54 7.23
C THR A 179 -5.36 -6.35 5.88
N SER A 180 -4.77 -5.18 5.64
CA SER A 180 -4.06 -4.82 4.41
C SER A 180 -2.91 -3.85 4.68
N LEU A 181 -1.91 -3.85 3.82
CA LEU A 181 -0.82 -2.85 3.80
C LEU A 181 -0.74 -2.24 2.40
N GLN A 182 -0.86 -0.92 2.29
CA GLN A 182 -0.95 -0.22 1.01
C GLN A 182 0.08 0.91 0.92
N ALA A 183 0.67 1.10 -0.26
CA ALA A 183 1.60 2.18 -0.54
C ALA A 183 1.19 2.90 -1.84
N GLY A 184 0.94 4.20 -1.75
CA GLY A 184 0.28 4.96 -2.81
C GLY A 184 0.45 6.47 -2.68
N THR A 185 -0.36 7.22 -3.42
CA THR A 185 -0.39 8.69 -3.38
C THR A 185 -1.82 9.22 -3.37
N GLU A 186 -2.06 10.28 -2.59
CA GLU A 186 -3.35 10.96 -2.44
C GLU A 186 -3.25 12.39 -2.98
N PRO A 187 -3.61 12.63 -4.26
CA PRO A 187 -3.59 13.98 -4.82
C PRO A 187 -4.81 14.81 -4.38
N PHE A 188 -4.56 16.09 -4.08
CA PHE A 188 -5.60 17.08 -3.82
C PHE A 188 -5.86 17.94 -5.06
N SER A 189 -4.79 18.54 -5.59
CA SER A 189 -4.80 19.41 -6.77
C SER A 189 -3.39 19.50 -7.37
N GLY A 190 -3.29 19.86 -8.64
CA GLY A 190 -2.02 19.97 -9.37
C GLY A 190 -2.18 19.70 -10.86
N THR A 191 -1.15 20.02 -11.64
CA THR A 191 -1.19 19.94 -13.11
C THR A 191 0.03 19.19 -13.61
N ASN A 192 -0.17 18.24 -14.54
CA ASN A 192 0.89 17.44 -15.16
C ASN A 192 1.81 16.75 -14.13
N ALA A 193 1.24 16.35 -13.00
CA ALA A 193 1.98 15.68 -11.95
C ALA A 193 2.27 14.23 -12.34
N VAL A 194 3.44 13.74 -11.92
CA VAL A 194 3.85 12.34 -12.13
C VAL A 194 4.43 11.81 -10.83
N PHE A 195 3.79 10.77 -10.30
CA PHE A 195 4.31 9.95 -9.22
C PHE A 195 4.87 8.66 -9.80
N LYS A 196 6.14 8.36 -9.56
CA LYS A 196 6.81 7.16 -10.07
C LYS A 196 7.48 6.40 -8.94
N THR A 197 7.25 5.09 -8.93
CA THR A 197 7.92 4.17 -8.03
C THR A 197 8.70 3.15 -8.84
N SER A 198 10.02 3.08 -8.61
CA SER A 198 10.89 2.09 -9.26
C SER A 198 10.82 0.71 -8.60
N ALA A 199 10.53 0.65 -7.30
CA ALA A 199 10.34 -0.58 -6.54
C ALA A 199 9.52 -0.34 -5.26
N ILE A 200 8.47 -1.14 -5.08
CA ILE A 200 7.79 -1.39 -3.81
C ILE A 200 7.87 -2.87 -3.49
N SER A 201 8.33 -3.18 -2.28
CA SER A 201 8.14 -4.51 -1.70
C SER A 201 7.70 -4.39 -0.24
N ILE A 202 6.75 -5.23 0.15
CA ILE A 202 6.23 -5.35 1.51
C ILE A 202 6.05 -6.85 1.79
N SER A 203 6.54 -7.33 2.92
CA SER A 203 6.30 -8.70 3.39
C SER A 203 5.89 -8.70 4.85
N VAL A 204 5.23 -9.78 5.29
CA VAL A 204 4.79 -9.95 6.69
C VAL A 204 5.20 -11.32 7.20
N SER A 205 6.10 -11.36 8.18
CA SER A 205 6.53 -12.58 8.88
C SER A 205 5.91 -12.63 10.27
#